data_AF-A0AAE4V526-F1
#
_entry.id   AF-A0AAE4V526-F1
#
_cell.length_a   1.000
_cell.length_b   1.000
_cell.length_c   1.000
_cell.angle_alpha   90.00
_cell.angle_beta   90.00
_cell.angle_gamma   90.00
#
_symmetry.space_group_name_H-M   'P 1'
#
loop_
_entity.id
_entity.type
_entity.pdbx_description
1 polymer ?
#
loop_
_entity_poly.entity_id
_entity_poly.type
_entity_poly.pdbx_seq_one_letter_code
_entity_poly.pdbx_strand_id
1 'polypeptide(L)'
;MNGSIRRLATVALTLVAAVFIVSPPSAYGFAEDICYGPDGAPPHNCAPLPPSCSLDDPNGPICGLEAFARYGYTLRQPLGGRSLVHADSTYIIARTVGFSTRDAYWIAAYDEATDLGTFTPRDINGRLVPDADAWTTKDIGGLVRTHFATGGFLFHFLPTMRGPLDPEPDGSRPDIGDPRHEVMLTHVRRWAMAGPGSSTPLCTAGFTNPSADGDYATGTGCYGDDRPAQINGVYSLETPVAIPFTNVTGQQVISGEVRSSQFDSWIGSESSNARIGIYLHALGDRISHHVCTDAGTITAPSPDRPEFRIDLNKPTCDQGPHAVR
;
A
#
# COMPACT_ATOMS: atom_id res chain seq x y z
N MET A 1 -28.32 52.46 22.78
CA MET A 1 -26.88 52.35 22.45
C MET A 1 -26.22 51.04 22.94
N ASN A 2 -26.94 49.91 23.08
CA ASN A 2 -26.38 48.65 23.62
C ASN A 2 -26.31 47.47 22.63
N GLY A 3 -26.73 47.64 21.37
CA GLY A 3 -26.76 46.55 20.37
C GLY A 3 -25.51 46.44 19.50
N SER A 4 -24.78 47.54 19.28
CA SER A 4 -23.66 47.57 18.33
C SER A 4 -22.36 47.00 18.93
N ILE A 5 -22.15 47.18 20.24
CA ILE A 5 -20.92 46.77 20.94
C ILE A 5 -20.83 45.24 21.09
N ARG A 6 -21.98 44.53 21.25
CA ARG A 6 -22.01 43.06 21.33
C ARG A 6 -21.69 42.37 20.00
N ARG A 7 -22.02 42.98 18.85
CA ARG A 7 -21.71 42.43 17.52
C ARG A 7 -20.22 42.53 17.19
N LEU A 8 -19.56 43.63 17.59
CA LEU A 8 -18.12 43.82 17.37
C LEU A 8 -17.26 42.86 18.22
N ALA A 9 -17.65 42.59 19.47
CA ALA A 9 -16.93 41.66 20.33
C ALA A 9 -17.01 40.20 19.84
N THR A 10 -18.14 39.80 19.25
CA THR A 10 -18.34 38.43 18.73
C THR A 10 -17.55 38.20 17.44
N VAL A 11 -17.49 39.21 16.55
CA VAL A 11 -16.71 39.15 15.31
C VAL A 11 -15.20 39.13 15.59
N ALA A 12 -14.74 39.89 16.59
CA ALA A 12 -13.34 39.88 17.00
C ALA A 12 -12.88 38.53 17.58
N LEU A 13 -13.75 37.83 18.32
CA LEU A 13 -13.42 36.51 18.88
C LEU A 13 -13.31 35.41 17.80
N THR A 14 -14.17 35.46 16.77
CA THR A 14 -14.07 34.54 15.61
C THR A 14 -12.83 34.79 14.74
N LEU A 15 -12.35 36.03 14.65
CA LEU A 15 -11.15 36.37 13.88
C LEU A 15 -9.85 35.96 14.60
N VAL A 16 -9.81 36.01 15.94
CA VAL A 16 -8.64 35.53 16.69
C VAL A 16 -8.56 34.00 16.71
N ALA A 17 -9.69 33.29 16.69
CA ALA A 17 -9.71 31.82 16.57
C ALA A 17 -9.21 31.32 15.19
N ALA A 18 -9.36 32.13 14.12
CA ALA A 18 -8.83 31.79 12.80
C ALA A 18 -7.32 32.05 12.65
N VAL A 19 -6.74 32.92 13.49
CA VAL A 19 -5.30 33.29 13.42
C VAL A 19 -4.40 32.28 14.14
N PHE A 20 -4.96 31.36 14.94
CA PHE A 20 -4.22 30.25 15.54
C PHE A 20 -4.40 28.91 14.81
N ILE A 21 -4.95 28.92 13.59
CA ILE A 21 -4.74 27.83 12.65
C ILE A 21 -3.34 28.03 12.06
N VAL A 22 -2.31 27.71 12.85
CA VAL A 22 -1.01 27.38 12.26
C VAL A 22 -1.30 26.12 11.47
N SER A 23 -1.50 26.26 10.15
CA SER A 23 -1.48 25.10 9.28
C SER A 23 -0.23 24.32 9.64
N PRO A 24 -0.32 23.03 10.02
CA PRO A 24 0.86 22.24 10.23
C PRO A 24 1.75 22.41 8.99
N PRO A 25 3.08 22.46 9.15
CA PRO A 25 3.97 22.56 8.01
C PRO A 25 3.57 21.48 7.00
N SER A 26 3.54 21.82 5.72
CA SER A 26 3.25 20.88 4.65
C SER A 26 4.15 19.65 4.84
N ALA A 27 3.56 18.55 5.28
CA ALA A 27 4.23 17.27 5.29
C ALA A 27 4.12 16.76 3.85
N TYR A 28 5.22 16.83 3.13
CA TYR A 28 5.40 16.06 1.91
C TYR A 28 5.69 14.64 2.38
N GLY A 29 4.78 13.73 2.10
CA GLY A 29 4.68 12.45 2.76
C GLY A 29 4.41 11.33 1.77
N PHE A 30 5.31 10.36 1.74
CA PHE A 30 5.19 9.11 1.00
C PHE A 30 5.79 7.98 1.85
N ALA A 31 5.24 6.76 1.74
CA ALA A 31 5.29 5.69 2.75
C ALA A 31 4.50 6.06 4.03
N GLU A 32 5.05 5.85 5.23
CA GLU A 32 4.52 6.47 6.45
C GLU A 32 5.02 7.91 6.53
N ASP A 33 4.12 8.88 6.52
CA ASP A 33 4.47 10.29 6.63
C ASP A 33 4.32 10.84 8.05
N ILE A 34 3.64 10.10 8.93
CA ILE A 34 3.49 10.43 10.36
C ILE A 34 4.10 9.32 11.21
N CYS A 35 5.18 9.62 11.92
CA CYS A 35 5.83 8.74 12.89
C CYS A 35 5.46 9.13 14.32
N TYR A 36 5.17 8.13 15.14
CA TYR A 36 4.84 8.35 16.55
C TYR A 36 6.10 8.50 17.40
N GLY A 37 6.15 9.55 18.23
CA GLY A 37 7.26 9.79 19.15
C GLY A 37 7.14 9.01 20.46
N PRO A 38 8.26 8.75 21.15
CA PRO A 38 8.26 8.10 22.46
C PRO A 38 7.53 8.94 23.52
N ASP A 39 6.99 8.26 24.53
CA ASP A 39 6.37 8.85 25.74
C ASP A 39 5.23 9.85 25.50
N GLY A 40 4.57 9.76 24.34
CA GLY A 40 3.49 10.66 23.98
C GLY A 40 3.97 11.98 23.34
N ALA A 41 5.19 12.01 22.80
CA ALA A 41 5.68 13.16 22.05
C ALA A 41 4.85 13.37 20.77
N PRO A 42 4.75 14.63 20.28
CA PRO A 42 4.02 14.93 19.06
C PRO A 42 4.50 14.08 17.88
N PRO A 43 3.57 13.64 17.00
CA PRO A 43 3.94 12.98 15.75
C PRO A 43 4.83 13.89 14.89
N HIS A 44 5.71 13.26 14.11
CA HIS A 44 6.69 13.94 13.27
C HIS A 44 6.76 13.29 11.90
N ASN A 45 7.33 13.97 10.90
CA ASN A 45 7.56 13.36 9.60
C ASN A 45 8.57 12.20 9.77
N CYS A 46 8.20 10.99 9.33
CA CYS A 46 9.05 9.82 9.41
C CYS A 46 10.32 9.96 8.57
N ALA A 47 10.19 10.49 7.37
CA ALA A 47 11.25 10.59 6.37
C ALA A 47 11.20 11.98 5.73
N PRO A 48 11.54 13.06 6.47
CA PRO A 48 11.62 14.37 5.86
C PRO A 48 12.62 14.32 4.70
N LEU A 49 12.37 15.07 3.64
CA LEU A 49 13.28 15.17 2.49
C LEU A 49 14.69 15.54 2.99
N PRO A 50 15.75 14.80 2.61
CA PRO A 50 17.11 15.21 2.93
C PRO A 50 17.44 16.60 2.37
N PRO A 51 18.20 17.45 3.08
CA PRO A 51 18.55 18.78 2.57
C PRO A 51 19.34 18.76 1.25
N SER A 52 20.02 17.66 0.95
CA SER A 52 20.76 17.44 -0.29
C SER A 52 19.86 16.97 -1.46
N CYS A 53 18.62 16.57 -1.19
CA CYS A 53 17.64 16.23 -2.20
C CYS A 53 16.96 17.50 -2.74
N SER A 54 17.13 17.76 -4.02
CA SER A 54 16.37 18.79 -4.72
C SER A 54 14.98 18.26 -5.09
N LEU A 55 13.95 19.08 -4.90
CA LEU A 55 12.62 18.79 -5.47
C LEU A 55 12.64 18.81 -7.01
N ASP A 56 13.58 19.53 -7.62
CA ASP A 56 13.71 19.68 -9.07
C ASP A 56 14.60 18.60 -9.72
N ASP A 57 15.46 17.95 -8.92
CA ASP A 57 16.28 16.82 -9.35
C ASP A 57 16.28 15.73 -8.27
N PRO A 58 15.19 14.97 -8.17
CA PRO A 58 15.06 14.02 -7.10
C PRO A 58 15.64 12.66 -7.49
N ASN A 59 16.34 12.56 -8.63
CA ASN A 59 17.07 11.36 -9.08
C ASN A 59 18.59 11.50 -8.90
N GLY A 60 19.06 12.62 -8.30
CA GLY A 60 20.47 12.81 -8.02
C GLY A 60 21.03 11.67 -7.15
N PRO A 61 22.23 11.13 -7.46
CA PRO A 61 22.76 9.95 -6.77
C PRO A 61 22.97 10.17 -5.25
N ILE A 62 23.31 11.40 -4.85
CA ILE A 62 23.43 11.78 -3.43
C ILE A 62 22.06 11.71 -2.74
N CYS A 63 21.02 12.18 -3.43
CA CYS A 63 19.66 12.11 -2.91
C CYS A 63 19.19 10.66 -2.75
N GLY A 64 19.45 9.82 -3.76
CA GLY A 64 19.08 8.40 -3.73
C GLY A 64 19.68 7.66 -2.53
N LEU A 65 20.97 7.86 -2.27
CA LEU A 65 21.67 7.25 -1.14
C LEU A 65 21.13 7.74 0.22
N GLU A 66 20.95 9.05 0.38
CA GLU A 66 20.45 9.62 1.65
C GLU A 66 18.99 9.23 1.92
N ALA A 67 18.16 9.22 0.87
CA ALA A 67 16.78 8.78 0.96
C ALA A 67 16.67 7.30 1.33
N PHE A 68 17.49 6.43 0.74
CA PHE A 68 17.57 5.02 1.12
C PHE A 68 17.98 4.83 2.59
N ALA A 69 18.99 5.57 3.05
CA ALA A 69 19.41 5.54 4.45
C ALA A 69 18.29 5.98 5.42
N ARG A 70 17.49 6.99 5.03
CA ARG A 70 16.33 7.43 5.81
C ARG A 70 15.20 6.41 5.80
N TYR A 71 14.89 5.83 4.65
CA TYR A 71 13.90 4.77 4.55
C TYR A 71 14.26 3.58 5.47
N GLY A 72 15.53 3.18 5.49
CA GLY A 72 16.04 2.17 6.43
C GLY A 72 15.92 2.57 7.91
N TYR A 73 15.97 3.86 8.24
CA TYR A 73 15.72 4.37 9.59
C TYR A 73 14.22 4.37 9.95
N THR A 74 13.34 4.74 9.00
CA THR A 74 11.88 4.71 9.16
C THR A 74 11.38 3.31 9.43
N LEU A 75 11.85 2.32 8.67
CA LEU A 75 11.53 0.89 8.87
C LEU A 75 11.95 0.36 10.25
N ARG A 76 12.82 1.08 10.98
CA ARG A 76 13.30 0.71 12.32
C ARG A 76 12.63 1.52 13.44
N GLN A 77 11.64 2.36 13.15
CA GLN A 77 10.96 3.14 14.18
C GLN A 77 10.12 2.23 15.08
N PRO A 78 10.38 2.20 16.40
CA PRO A 78 9.83 1.19 17.31
C PRO A 78 8.34 1.37 17.65
N LEU A 79 7.73 2.48 17.25
CA LEU A 79 6.34 2.83 17.61
C LEU A 79 5.37 2.80 16.41
N GLY A 80 5.88 2.46 15.23
CA GLY A 80 5.13 2.46 13.97
C GLY A 80 4.93 3.86 13.39
N GLY A 81 4.21 3.90 12.27
CA GLY A 81 3.78 5.12 11.60
C GLY A 81 2.33 5.04 11.16
N ARG A 82 1.90 6.09 10.47
CA ARG A 82 0.61 6.21 9.80
C ARG A 82 0.82 6.96 8.50
N SER A 83 0.22 6.51 7.41
CA SER A 83 0.24 7.20 6.13
C SER A 83 -1.01 8.08 5.95
N LEU A 84 -0.84 9.36 5.63
CA LEU A 84 -1.96 10.20 5.19
C LEU A 84 -2.53 9.73 3.85
N VAL A 85 -1.72 9.06 3.02
CA VAL A 85 -2.16 8.52 1.73
C VAL A 85 -2.92 7.21 1.92
N HIS A 86 -2.37 6.23 2.64
CA HIS A 86 -2.98 4.90 2.79
C HIS A 86 -4.03 4.83 3.90
N ALA A 87 -3.87 5.52 5.03
CA ALA A 87 -4.88 5.52 6.09
C ALA A 87 -5.92 6.65 5.92
N ASP A 88 -5.48 7.90 5.90
CA ASP A 88 -6.40 9.05 6.08
C ASP A 88 -7.24 9.30 4.84
N SER A 89 -6.60 9.25 3.66
CA SER A 89 -7.31 9.39 2.39
C SER A 89 -8.35 8.27 2.25
N THR A 90 -7.99 7.03 2.58
CA THR A 90 -8.89 5.88 2.54
C THR A 90 -10.07 6.04 3.49
N TYR A 91 -9.84 6.51 4.73
CA TYR A 91 -10.92 6.82 5.66
C TYR A 91 -11.86 7.88 5.07
N ILE A 92 -11.32 8.98 4.55
CA ILE A 92 -12.12 10.08 3.97
C ILE A 92 -12.91 9.59 2.75
N ILE A 93 -12.30 8.80 1.87
CA ILE A 93 -12.95 8.20 0.70
C ILE A 93 -14.10 7.30 1.15
N ALA A 94 -13.85 6.36 2.06
CA ALA A 94 -14.87 5.45 2.59
C ALA A 94 -16.06 6.21 3.21
N ARG A 95 -15.78 7.24 4.01
CA ARG A 95 -16.82 8.12 4.58
C ARG A 95 -17.61 8.87 3.53
N THR A 96 -16.93 9.34 2.49
CA THR A 96 -17.55 10.12 1.40
C THR A 96 -18.50 9.26 0.57
N VAL A 97 -18.15 7.98 0.33
CA VAL A 97 -19.01 7.04 -0.42
C VAL A 97 -20.12 6.41 0.45
N GLY A 98 -20.19 6.75 1.74
CA GLY A 98 -21.33 6.43 2.60
C GLY A 98 -21.10 5.33 3.65
N PHE A 99 -19.88 4.84 3.84
CA PHE A 99 -19.60 3.88 4.92
C PHE A 99 -19.80 4.50 6.31
N SER A 100 -20.20 3.65 7.27
CA SER A 100 -20.29 4.05 8.67
C SER A 100 -18.90 4.48 9.19
N THR A 101 -18.83 5.18 10.33
CA THR A 101 -17.53 5.56 10.91
C THR A 101 -16.70 4.34 11.27
N ARG A 102 -17.37 3.28 11.73
CA ARG A 102 -16.75 2.01 12.09
C ARG A 102 -16.20 1.28 10.86
N ASP A 103 -16.99 1.19 9.79
CA ASP A 103 -16.53 0.49 8.58
C ASP A 103 -15.41 1.27 7.90
N ALA A 104 -15.56 2.60 7.77
CA ALA A 104 -14.50 3.45 7.24
C ALA A 104 -13.20 3.36 8.06
N TYR A 105 -13.32 3.24 9.39
CA TYR A 105 -12.17 2.98 10.26
C TYR A 105 -11.49 1.65 9.90
N TRP A 106 -12.23 0.55 9.82
CA TRP A 106 -11.64 -0.76 9.55
C TRP A 106 -11.06 -0.86 8.14
N ILE A 107 -11.70 -0.24 7.14
CA ILE A 107 -11.16 -0.16 5.78
C ILE A 107 -9.80 0.56 5.82
N ALA A 108 -9.71 1.73 6.44
CA ALA A 108 -8.46 2.48 6.58
C ALA A 108 -7.40 1.77 7.43
N ALA A 109 -7.80 1.11 8.51
CA ALA A 109 -6.90 0.36 9.38
C ALA A 109 -6.27 -0.84 8.65
N TYR A 110 -7.04 -1.55 7.82
CA TYR A 110 -6.52 -2.67 7.03
C TYR A 110 -5.76 -2.23 5.77
N ASP A 111 -6.04 -1.03 5.25
CA ASP A 111 -5.19 -0.38 4.26
C ASP A 111 -3.78 -0.17 4.84
N GLU A 112 -3.68 0.56 5.96
CA GLU A 112 -2.39 0.78 6.65
C GLU A 112 -1.72 -0.51 7.14
N ALA A 113 -2.49 -1.49 7.62
CA ALA A 113 -1.93 -2.77 8.03
C ALA A 113 -1.34 -3.57 6.85
N THR A 114 -1.66 -3.24 5.59
CA THR A 114 -1.03 -3.88 4.42
C THR A 114 0.43 -3.44 4.28
N ASP A 115 0.76 -2.23 4.71
CA ASP A 115 2.14 -1.72 4.84
C ASP A 115 2.88 -2.33 6.04
N LEU A 116 2.21 -2.36 7.19
CA LEU A 116 2.86 -2.59 8.50
C LEU A 116 2.62 -3.97 9.13
N GLY A 117 1.72 -4.76 8.55
CA GLY A 117 1.26 -6.06 9.05
C GLY A 117 0.16 -5.96 10.09
N THR A 118 0.22 -4.96 10.96
CA THR A 118 -0.85 -4.61 11.91
C THR A 118 -0.99 -3.10 12.03
N PHE A 119 -2.22 -2.63 12.25
CA PHE A 119 -2.47 -1.25 12.62
C PHE A 119 -3.03 -1.18 14.04
N THR A 120 -2.42 -0.34 14.89
CA THR A 120 -2.88 -0.07 16.25
C THR A 120 -3.19 1.42 16.37
N PRO A 121 -4.44 1.81 16.69
CA PRO A 121 -4.82 3.22 16.70
C PRO A 121 -4.15 4.00 17.84
N ARG A 122 -3.64 5.18 17.49
CA ARG A 122 -3.03 6.14 18.42
C ARG A 122 -3.64 7.53 18.27
N ASP A 123 -3.63 8.29 19.36
CA ASP A 123 -4.10 9.67 19.41
C ASP A 123 -3.09 10.66 18.80
N ILE A 124 -3.43 11.95 18.83
CA ILE A 124 -2.58 13.03 18.31
C ILE A 124 -1.24 13.17 19.04
N ASN A 125 -1.07 12.52 20.19
CA ASN A 125 0.19 12.49 20.92
C ASN A 125 0.91 11.16 20.71
N GLY A 126 0.44 10.28 19.82
CA GLY A 126 1.02 8.96 19.61
C GLY A 126 0.75 7.96 20.73
N ARG A 127 -0.14 8.27 21.67
CA ARG A 127 -0.56 7.34 22.73
C ARG A 127 -1.62 6.40 22.19
N LEU A 128 -1.63 5.16 22.66
CA LEU A 128 -2.72 4.23 22.35
C LEU A 128 -4.06 4.86 22.76
N VAL A 129 -5.04 4.78 21.88
CA VAL A 129 -6.40 5.18 22.24
C VAL A 129 -6.96 4.24 23.33
N PRO A 130 -7.93 4.68 24.15
CA PRO A 130 -8.63 3.78 25.06
C PRO A 130 -9.16 2.55 24.33
N ASP A 131 -9.01 1.37 24.94
CA ASP A 131 -9.41 0.07 24.38
C ASP A 131 -8.75 -0.27 23.02
N ALA A 132 -7.54 0.23 22.76
CA ALA A 132 -6.81 0.00 21.50
C ALA A 132 -6.79 -1.47 21.07
N ASP A 133 -6.67 -2.43 21.99
CA ASP A 133 -6.69 -3.87 21.69
C ASP A 133 -7.95 -4.32 20.93
N ALA A 134 -9.11 -3.69 21.17
CA ALA A 134 -10.36 -3.98 20.49
C ALA A 134 -10.44 -3.38 19.07
N TRP A 135 -9.53 -2.47 18.75
CA TRP A 135 -9.46 -1.72 17.50
C TRP A 135 -8.19 -2.05 16.69
N THR A 136 -7.23 -2.73 17.28
CA THR A 136 -6.06 -3.24 16.56
C THR A 136 -6.46 -4.28 15.52
N THR A 137 -5.94 -4.15 14.30
CA THR A 137 -6.20 -5.13 13.24
C THR A 137 -5.63 -6.49 13.59
N LYS A 138 -6.21 -7.54 13.00
CA LYS A 138 -5.51 -8.83 12.94
C LYS A 138 -4.22 -8.70 12.12
N ASP A 139 -3.25 -9.54 12.45
CA ASP A 139 -2.00 -9.62 11.72
C ASP A 139 -2.23 -10.10 10.28
N ILE A 140 -1.79 -9.28 9.33
CA ILE A 140 -1.74 -9.55 7.90
C ILE A 140 -0.30 -9.37 7.40
N GLY A 141 0.69 -9.66 8.25
CA GLY A 141 2.11 -9.52 7.97
C GLY A 141 2.58 -10.21 6.68
N GLY A 142 1.86 -11.23 6.20
CA GLY A 142 2.13 -11.85 4.89
C GLY A 142 1.99 -10.89 3.70
N LEU A 143 1.32 -9.75 3.87
CA LEU A 143 1.07 -8.73 2.83
C LEU A 143 2.07 -7.55 2.88
N VAL A 144 2.96 -7.52 3.88
CA VAL A 144 3.90 -6.40 4.12
C VAL A 144 4.88 -6.21 2.97
N ARG A 145 5.16 -4.94 2.64
CA ARG A 145 6.04 -4.53 1.52
C ARG A 145 7.44 -5.11 1.56
N THR A 146 7.98 -5.37 2.76
CA THR A 146 9.33 -5.92 2.93
C THR A 146 9.38 -7.45 2.92
N HIS A 147 8.22 -8.13 2.84
CA HIS A 147 8.14 -9.58 2.88
C HIS A 147 8.12 -10.19 1.48
N PHE A 148 9.32 -10.39 0.93
CA PHE A 148 9.51 -11.02 -0.38
C PHE A 148 9.08 -12.50 -0.41
N ALA A 149 9.26 -13.22 0.70
CA ALA A 149 9.02 -14.66 0.77
C ALA A 149 7.53 -15.03 0.86
N THR A 150 6.67 -14.12 1.30
CA THR A 150 5.23 -14.34 1.43
C THR A 150 4.44 -13.85 0.22
N GLY A 151 5.06 -13.02 -0.62
CA GLY A 151 4.40 -12.36 -1.75
C GLY A 151 3.90 -10.97 -1.39
N GLY A 152 4.09 -10.54 -0.14
CA GLY A 152 3.63 -9.25 0.37
C GLY A 152 4.15 -8.10 -0.48
N PHE A 153 5.44 -8.08 -0.81
CA PHE A 153 6.06 -7.12 -1.74
C PHE A 153 5.24 -6.85 -3.02
N LEU A 154 4.52 -7.85 -3.56
CA LEU A 154 3.76 -7.74 -4.81
C LEU A 154 2.36 -7.13 -4.62
N PHE A 155 1.94 -6.82 -3.39
CA PHE A 155 0.81 -5.94 -3.09
C PHE A 155 1.18 -4.45 -3.18
N HIS A 156 2.48 -4.15 -3.27
CA HIS A 156 3.01 -2.79 -3.21
C HIS A 156 3.65 -2.35 -4.54
N PHE A 157 4.27 -3.30 -5.24
CA PHE A 157 4.82 -3.10 -6.56
C PHE A 157 4.06 -3.97 -7.56
N LEU A 158 3.11 -3.36 -8.28
CA LEU A 158 2.20 -4.02 -9.22
C LEU A 158 2.58 -3.71 -10.68
N PRO A 159 3.66 -4.31 -11.23
CA PRO A 159 3.96 -4.18 -12.64
C PRO A 159 2.90 -4.87 -13.50
N THR A 160 2.84 -4.50 -14.78
CA THR A 160 1.89 -5.08 -15.73
C THR A 160 2.49 -6.26 -16.49
N MET A 161 1.63 -7.20 -16.89
CA MET A 161 1.99 -8.22 -17.86
C MET A 161 1.81 -7.66 -19.25
N ARG A 162 2.88 -7.55 -20.02
CA ARG A 162 2.83 -6.97 -21.37
C ARG A 162 3.81 -7.64 -22.32
N GLY A 163 3.37 -7.79 -23.56
CA GLY A 163 4.18 -8.19 -24.69
C GLY A 163 4.89 -6.99 -25.34
N PRO A 164 5.84 -7.25 -26.27
CA PRO A 164 6.63 -6.19 -26.92
C PRO A 164 5.84 -5.20 -27.78
N LEU A 165 4.60 -5.53 -28.13
CA LEU A 165 3.73 -4.72 -29.00
C LEU A 165 2.59 -4.05 -28.24
N ASP A 166 2.45 -4.33 -26.95
CA ASP A 166 1.40 -3.75 -26.14
C ASP A 166 1.74 -2.28 -25.84
N PRO A 167 0.73 -1.40 -25.72
CA PRO A 167 0.96 -0.01 -25.35
C PRO A 167 1.60 0.10 -23.96
N GLU A 168 2.32 1.19 -23.72
CA GLU A 168 2.76 1.52 -22.37
C GLU A 168 1.54 1.74 -21.47
N PRO A 169 1.53 1.15 -20.25
CA PRO A 169 0.44 1.36 -19.31
C PRO A 169 0.43 2.81 -18.79
N ASP A 170 -0.76 3.31 -18.43
CA ASP A 170 -0.93 4.57 -17.69
C ASP A 170 -1.30 4.24 -16.25
N GLY A 171 -0.30 4.04 -15.41
CA GLY A 171 -0.54 3.68 -14.02
C GLY A 171 -1.13 4.80 -13.18
N SER A 172 -1.12 6.06 -13.65
CA SER A 172 -1.84 7.15 -12.99
C SER A 172 -3.36 6.98 -13.12
N ARG A 173 -3.80 6.13 -14.06
CA ARG A 173 -5.19 5.77 -14.35
C ARG A 173 -5.28 4.28 -14.70
N PRO A 174 -4.99 3.38 -13.76
CA PRO A 174 -4.87 1.96 -14.06
C PRO A 174 -6.22 1.40 -14.52
N ASP A 175 -6.19 0.53 -15.53
CA ASP A 175 -7.40 -0.15 -16.00
C ASP A 175 -7.71 -1.35 -15.10
N ILE A 176 -8.50 -1.10 -14.05
CA ILE A 176 -8.95 -2.11 -13.09
C ILE A 176 -9.83 -3.22 -13.70
N GLY A 177 -10.21 -3.08 -14.98
CA GLY A 177 -10.98 -4.04 -15.75
C GLY A 177 -10.15 -4.82 -16.77
N ASP A 178 -8.82 -4.63 -16.81
CA ASP A 178 -7.91 -5.32 -17.73
C ASP A 178 -7.16 -6.46 -17.03
N PRO A 179 -7.74 -7.68 -16.97
CA PRO A 179 -7.10 -8.80 -16.32
C PRO A 179 -5.88 -9.34 -17.07
N ARG A 180 -5.68 -8.95 -18.35
CA ARG A 180 -4.55 -9.42 -19.15
C ARG A 180 -3.27 -8.68 -18.80
N HIS A 181 -3.38 -7.37 -18.52
CA HIS A 181 -2.21 -6.53 -18.23
C HIS A 181 -2.12 -6.16 -16.74
N GLU A 182 -3.20 -5.70 -16.12
CA GLU A 182 -3.26 -5.29 -14.70
C GLU A 182 -3.56 -6.50 -13.79
N VAL A 183 -2.73 -7.54 -13.90
CA VAL A 183 -3.00 -8.88 -13.34
C VAL A 183 -3.29 -8.83 -11.84
N MET A 184 -2.35 -8.31 -11.05
CA MET A 184 -2.47 -8.26 -9.59
C MET A 184 -3.64 -7.36 -9.15
N LEU A 185 -3.75 -6.16 -9.74
CA LEU A 185 -4.78 -5.19 -9.37
C LEU A 185 -6.19 -5.72 -9.67
N THR A 186 -6.39 -6.28 -10.86
CA THR A 186 -7.67 -6.89 -11.26
C THR A 186 -8.02 -8.07 -10.37
N HIS A 187 -7.02 -8.90 -10.04
CA HIS A 187 -7.19 -10.04 -9.15
C HIS A 187 -7.63 -9.65 -7.74
N VAL A 188 -6.90 -8.73 -7.08
CA VAL A 188 -7.22 -8.27 -5.72
C VAL A 188 -8.57 -7.57 -5.69
N ARG A 189 -8.89 -6.76 -6.70
CA ARG A 189 -10.22 -6.15 -6.84
C ARG A 189 -11.31 -7.21 -6.89
N ARG A 190 -11.15 -8.23 -7.73
CA ARG A 190 -12.12 -9.32 -7.86
C ARG A 190 -12.31 -10.07 -6.54
N TRP A 191 -11.22 -10.38 -5.84
CA TRP A 191 -11.27 -11.03 -4.52
C TRP A 191 -11.96 -10.16 -3.47
N ALA A 192 -11.66 -8.86 -3.44
CA ALA A 192 -12.25 -7.95 -2.47
C ALA A 192 -13.77 -7.79 -2.70
N MET A 193 -14.17 -7.56 -3.95
CA MET A 193 -15.58 -7.34 -4.32
C MET A 193 -16.44 -8.60 -4.25
N ALA A 194 -15.83 -9.79 -4.28
CA ALA A 194 -16.56 -11.04 -4.07
C ALA A 194 -17.07 -11.20 -2.63
N GLY A 195 -16.44 -10.53 -1.67
CA GLY A 195 -16.85 -10.49 -0.27
C GLY A 195 -16.57 -11.77 0.53
N PRO A 196 -16.85 -11.73 1.84
CA PRO A 196 -16.62 -12.87 2.74
C PRO A 196 -17.44 -14.11 2.38
N GLY A 197 -16.85 -15.30 2.58
CA GLY A 197 -17.48 -16.59 2.29
C GLY A 197 -17.50 -16.97 0.80
N SER A 198 -16.97 -16.11 -0.07
CA SER A 198 -16.80 -16.41 -1.49
C SER A 198 -15.68 -17.44 -1.72
N SER A 199 -15.82 -18.23 -2.79
CA SER A 199 -14.77 -19.13 -3.28
C SER A 199 -13.75 -18.43 -4.19
N THR A 200 -13.87 -17.12 -4.42
CA THR A 200 -12.88 -16.37 -5.20
C THR A 200 -11.53 -16.40 -4.47
N PRO A 201 -10.46 -16.94 -5.09
CA PRO A 201 -9.18 -17.07 -4.41
C PRO A 201 -8.45 -15.72 -4.32
N LEU A 202 -7.55 -15.59 -3.34
CA LEU A 202 -6.47 -14.61 -3.34
C LEU A 202 -5.13 -15.34 -3.50
N CYS A 203 -4.45 -15.07 -4.59
CA CYS A 203 -3.27 -15.80 -5.04
C CYS A 203 -2.02 -14.96 -4.90
N THR A 204 -0.89 -15.61 -4.64
CA THR A 204 0.42 -14.96 -4.61
C THR A 204 0.66 -14.26 -5.96
N ALA A 205 0.99 -12.96 -5.89
CA ALA A 205 1.19 -12.08 -7.05
C ALA A 205 -0.05 -11.94 -7.98
N GLY A 206 -1.21 -12.39 -7.54
CA GLY A 206 -2.43 -12.42 -8.33
C GLY A 206 -2.49 -13.50 -9.41
N PHE A 207 -1.52 -14.41 -9.45
CA PHE A 207 -1.45 -15.45 -10.48
C PHE A 207 -2.44 -16.59 -10.19
N THR A 208 -3.51 -16.61 -10.98
CA THR A 208 -4.49 -17.69 -11.08
C THR A 208 -4.13 -18.64 -12.22
N ASN A 209 -4.75 -19.83 -12.25
CA ASN A 209 -4.75 -20.63 -13.48
C ASN A 209 -5.39 -19.82 -14.63
N PRO A 210 -4.95 -20.01 -15.88
CA PRO A 210 -5.53 -19.30 -17.01
C PRO A 210 -7.06 -19.36 -17.01
N SER A 211 -7.70 -18.21 -17.15
CA SER A 211 -9.16 -18.11 -17.36
C SER A 211 -9.55 -18.70 -18.72
N ALA A 212 -10.86 -18.75 -19.00
CA ALA A 212 -11.36 -19.10 -20.33
C ALA A 212 -10.87 -18.13 -21.43
N ASP A 213 -10.59 -16.88 -21.05
CA ASP A 213 -10.08 -15.83 -21.94
C ASP A 213 -8.54 -15.76 -21.99
N GLY A 214 -7.88 -16.66 -21.27
CA GLY A 214 -6.43 -16.87 -21.25
C GLY A 214 -5.64 -15.97 -20.30
N ASP A 215 -6.30 -15.11 -19.51
CA ASP A 215 -5.62 -14.26 -18.53
C ASP A 215 -5.25 -15.01 -17.24
N TYR A 216 -4.29 -14.45 -16.50
CA TYR A 216 -3.78 -15.02 -15.24
C TYR A 216 -4.39 -14.37 -14.00
N ALA A 217 -5.42 -13.52 -14.10
CA ALA A 217 -5.98 -12.79 -12.94
C ALA A 217 -7.33 -13.34 -12.47
N THR A 218 -8.12 -13.90 -13.38
CA THR A 218 -9.55 -14.20 -13.16
C THR A 218 -9.90 -15.68 -13.10
N GLY A 219 -8.90 -16.56 -13.11
CA GLY A 219 -9.08 -18.00 -12.92
C GLY A 219 -9.79 -18.37 -11.61
N THR A 220 -10.30 -19.59 -11.55
CA THR A 220 -11.08 -20.10 -10.41
C THR A 220 -10.21 -20.60 -9.25
N GLY A 221 -8.92 -20.85 -9.48
CA GLY A 221 -7.95 -21.29 -8.48
C GLY A 221 -6.59 -20.64 -8.70
N CYS A 222 -5.68 -20.76 -7.74
CA CYS A 222 -4.35 -20.17 -7.88
C CYS A 222 -3.48 -20.99 -8.82
N TYR A 223 -2.56 -20.31 -9.50
CA TYR A 223 -1.74 -20.95 -10.51
C TYR A 223 -0.94 -22.09 -9.89
N GLY A 224 -1.11 -23.29 -10.44
CA GLY A 224 -0.33 -24.44 -10.01
C GLY A 224 -0.53 -24.83 -8.55
N ASP A 225 -1.72 -24.68 -7.95
CA ASP A 225 -1.97 -25.07 -6.54
C ASP A 225 -1.44 -26.47 -6.18
N ASP A 226 -1.57 -27.46 -7.07
CA ASP A 226 -1.04 -28.82 -6.85
C ASP A 226 0.48 -28.96 -7.12
N ARG A 227 1.04 -28.02 -7.90
CA ARG A 227 2.45 -27.99 -8.33
C ARG A 227 2.90 -26.53 -8.50
N PRO A 228 3.21 -25.81 -7.40
CA PRO A 228 3.53 -24.39 -7.46
C PRO A 228 4.67 -24.09 -8.43
N ALA A 229 4.44 -23.15 -9.34
CA ALA A 229 5.49 -22.58 -10.18
C ALA A 229 6.27 -21.50 -9.43
N GLN A 230 7.53 -21.35 -9.79
CA GLN A 230 8.40 -20.30 -9.27
C GLN A 230 7.98 -18.92 -9.81
N ILE A 231 8.17 -17.91 -8.97
CA ILE A 231 8.11 -16.50 -9.31
C ILE A 231 9.51 -15.95 -9.06
N ASN A 232 10.21 -15.57 -10.11
CA ASN A 232 11.55 -15.01 -10.02
C ASN A 232 11.48 -13.53 -10.35
N GLY A 233 12.07 -12.68 -9.52
CA GLY A 233 12.12 -11.27 -9.85
C GLY A 233 13.38 -10.57 -9.40
N VAL A 234 13.51 -9.34 -9.88
CA VAL A 234 14.58 -8.41 -9.52
C VAL A 234 13.96 -7.06 -9.22
N TYR A 235 14.46 -6.41 -8.19
CA TYR A 235 13.99 -5.11 -7.74
C TYR A 235 15.16 -4.14 -7.58
N SER A 236 15.07 -2.94 -8.16
CA SER A 236 16.16 -1.97 -8.10
C SER A 236 16.32 -1.37 -6.71
N LEU A 237 17.54 -1.38 -6.17
CA LEU A 237 17.90 -0.63 -4.98
C LEU A 237 18.35 0.79 -5.38
N GLU A 238 19.34 0.82 -6.27
CA GLU A 238 19.93 2.00 -6.91
C GLU A 238 20.52 1.47 -8.22
N THR A 239 19.96 1.84 -9.37
CA THR A 239 20.32 1.21 -10.65
C THR A 239 21.83 1.40 -10.92
N PRO A 240 22.60 0.33 -11.24
CA PRO A 240 22.16 -1.02 -11.62
C PRO A 240 22.19 -2.08 -10.50
N VAL A 241 22.30 -1.68 -9.23
CA VAL A 241 22.28 -2.60 -8.09
C VAL A 241 20.84 -3.06 -7.84
N ALA A 242 20.58 -4.34 -8.04
CA ALA A 242 19.28 -4.95 -7.84
C ALA A 242 19.30 -6.08 -6.80
N ILE A 243 18.19 -6.24 -6.10
CA ILE A 243 17.94 -7.32 -5.16
C ILE A 243 17.10 -8.38 -5.88
N PRO A 244 17.61 -9.60 -6.08
CA PRO A 244 16.79 -10.69 -6.58
C PRO A 244 15.81 -11.15 -5.49
N PHE A 245 14.61 -11.54 -5.89
CA PHE A 245 13.66 -12.21 -5.03
C PHE A 245 13.09 -13.45 -5.72
N THR A 246 12.70 -14.42 -4.90
CA THR A 246 12.09 -15.67 -5.35
C THR A 246 10.87 -15.97 -4.48
N ASN A 247 9.80 -16.43 -5.12
CA ASN A 247 8.58 -16.87 -4.47
C ASN A 247 7.96 -18.01 -5.27
N VAL A 248 6.81 -18.51 -4.83
CA VAL A 248 6.02 -19.53 -5.53
C VAL A 248 4.57 -19.08 -5.65
N THR A 249 3.95 -19.50 -6.74
CA THR A 249 2.50 -19.37 -6.96
C THR A 249 1.70 -20.21 -5.95
N GLY A 250 0.39 -19.98 -5.89
CA GLY A 250 -0.53 -20.64 -4.97
C GLY A 250 -1.29 -19.64 -4.09
N GLN A 251 -1.85 -20.11 -2.98
CA GLN A 251 -2.57 -19.26 -2.03
C GLN A 251 -1.64 -18.25 -1.35
N GLN A 252 -2.06 -16.99 -1.36
CA GLN A 252 -1.36 -15.90 -0.66
C GLN A 252 -1.24 -16.20 0.84
N VAL A 253 -0.07 -15.92 1.41
CA VAL A 253 0.15 -15.96 2.86
C VAL A 253 -0.46 -14.71 3.49
N ILE A 254 -1.31 -14.89 4.49
CA ILE A 254 -1.92 -13.77 5.23
C ILE A 254 -1.08 -13.46 6.48
N SER A 255 -0.75 -14.47 7.27
CA SER A 255 0.09 -14.34 8.48
C SER A 255 0.63 -15.72 8.86
N GLY A 256 1.95 -15.85 9.07
CA GLY A 256 2.56 -17.13 9.43
C GLY A 256 2.15 -18.28 8.52
N GLU A 257 1.41 -19.25 9.06
CA GLU A 257 0.87 -20.39 8.31
C GLU A 257 -0.53 -20.16 7.71
N VAL A 258 -1.21 -19.06 8.09
CA VAL A 258 -2.56 -18.71 7.61
C VAL A 258 -2.51 -18.37 6.13
N ARG A 259 -3.27 -19.12 5.34
CA ARG A 259 -3.43 -18.90 3.89
C ARG A 259 -4.69 -18.12 3.58
N SER A 260 -4.76 -17.56 2.38
CA SER A 260 -5.88 -16.73 1.94
C SER A 260 -7.25 -17.43 1.96
N SER A 261 -7.30 -18.77 1.83
CA SER A 261 -8.53 -19.55 2.01
C SER A 261 -9.09 -19.48 3.43
N GLN A 262 -8.26 -19.14 4.42
CA GLN A 262 -8.63 -18.99 5.82
C GLN A 262 -8.87 -17.52 6.20
N PHE A 263 -8.73 -16.58 5.26
CA PHE A 263 -8.74 -15.13 5.53
C PHE A 263 -9.98 -14.71 6.32
N ASP A 264 -11.18 -15.13 5.90
CA ASP A 264 -12.40 -14.67 6.56
C ASP A 264 -12.51 -15.19 8.00
N SER A 265 -12.11 -16.45 8.23
CA SER A 265 -12.08 -17.02 9.59
C SER A 265 -11.01 -16.40 10.48
N TRP A 266 -9.89 -15.97 9.89
CA TRP A 266 -8.78 -15.32 10.58
C TRP A 266 -9.13 -13.89 11.01
N ILE A 267 -9.71 -13.12 10.09
CA ILE A 267 -10.09 -11.72 10.32
C ILE A 267 -11.37 -11.61 11.17
N GLY A 268 -12.36 -12.47 10.93
CA GLY A 268 -13.63 -12.47 11.68
C GLY A 268 -14.66 -11.49 11.13
N SER A 269 -15.33 -10.73 12.00
CA SER A 269 -16.46 -9.88 11.58
C SER A 269 -16.07 -8.76 10.62
N GLU A 270 -14.79 -8.37 10.58
CA GLU A 270 -14.31 -7.25 9.77
C GLU A 270 -13.77 -7.68 8.40
N SER A 271 -13.93 -8.95 7.99
CA SER A 271 -13.36 -9.47 6.74
C SER A 271 -13.75 -8.69 5.49
N SER A 272 -15.00 -8.19 5.44
CA SER A 272 -15.44 -7.36 4.30
C SER A 272 -14.69 -6.04 4.24
N ASN A 273 -14.51 -5.37 5.38
CA ASN A 273 -13.78 -4.12 5.48
C ASN A 273 -12.28 -4.32 5.20
N ALA A 274 -11.70 -5.40 5.72
CA ALA A 274 -10.30 -5.76 5.50
C ALA A 274 -9.98 -6.02 4.03
N ARG A 275 -10.83 -6.79 3.33
CA ARG A 275 -10.74 -7.03 1.89
C ARG A 275 -10.71 -5.74 1.08
N ILE A 276 -11.60 -4.80 1.40
CA ILE A 276 -11.68 -3.50 0.71
C ILE A 276 -10.43 -2.67 1.02
N GLY A 277 -9.98 -2.61 2.28
CA GLY A 277 -8.77 -1.90 2.68
C GLY A 277 -7.53 -2.37 1.93
N ILE A 278 -7.30 -3.69 1.88
CA ILE A 278 -6.18 -4.29 1.13
C ILE A 278 -6.25 -3.98 -0.37
N TYR A 279 -7.45 -3.94 -0.95
CA TYR A 279 -7.61 -3.54 -2.35
C TYR A 279 -7.31 -2.05 -2.58
N LEU A 280 -7.82 -1.17 -1.73
CA LEU A 280 -7.57 0.27 -1.82
C LEU A 280 -6.09 0.58 -1.65
N HIS A 281 -5.42 -0.14 -0.75
CA HIS A 281 -3.98 -0.11 -0.59
C HIS A 281 -3.25 -0.41 -1.91
N ALA A 282 -3.50 -1.59 -2.49
CA ALA A 282 -2.86 -2.01 -3.73
C ALA A 282 -3.18 -1.07 -4.92
N LEU A 283 -4.37 -0.47 -4.95
CA LEU A 283 -4.73 0.55 -5.92
C LEU A 283 -3.96 1.86 -5.70
N GLY A 284 -3.86 2.31 -4.45
CA GLY A 284 -3.06 3.47 -4.05
C GLY A 284 -1.62 3.31 -4.50
N ASP A 285 -1.03 2.16 -4.20
CA ASP A 285 0.34 1.80 -4.57
C ASP A 285 0.55 1.68 -6.08
N ARG A 286 -0.41 1.11 -6.82
CA ARG A 286 -0.34 1.09 -8.29
C ARG A 286 -0.27 2.49 -8.89
N ILE A 287 -1.02 3.44 -8.33
CA ILE A 287 -1.08 4.84 -8.79
C ILE A 287 0.17 5.61 -8.36
N SER A 288 0.54 5.46 -7.09
CA SER A 288 1.63 6.18 -6.46
C SER A 288 2.99 5.72 -7.01
N HIS A 289 3.14 4.43 -7.34
CA HIS A 289 4.35 3.82 -7.89
C HIS A 289 4.37 3.72 -9.42
N HIS A 290 3.42 4.35 -10.12
CA HIS A 290 3.23 4.14 -11.56
C HIS A 290 4.50 4.31 -12.40
N VAL A 291 5.37 5.28 -12.10
CA VAL A 291 6.61 5.50 -12.86
C VAL A 291 7.54 4.27 -12.82
N CYS A 292 7.56 3.54 -11.70
CA CYS A 292 8.28 2.28 -11.59
C CYS A 292 7.49 1.13 -12.22
N THR A 293 6.22 0.95 -11.84
CA THR A 293 5.44 -0.22 -12.21
C THR A 293 5.03 -0.24 -13.69
N ASP A 294 4.94 0.92 -14.34
CA ASP A 294 4.73 1.05 -15.79
C ASP A 294 5.97 0.62 -16.59
N ALA A 295 7.16 0.95 -16.08
CA ALA A 295 8.43 0.51 -16.63
C ALA A 295 8.73 -0.97 -16.32
N GLY A 296 8.17 -1.49 -15.22
CA GLY A 296 8.25 -2.88 -14.82
C GLY A 296 7.51 -3.81 -15.77
N THR A 297 7.89 -5.10 -15.76
CA THR A 297 7.22 -6.11 -16.60
C THR A 297 7.04 -7.43 -15.87
N ILE A 298 5.91 -8.07 -16.13
CA ILE A 298 5.66 -9.48 -15.81
C ILE A 298 5.73 -10.30 -17.10
N THR A 299 6.50 -11.39 -17.07
CA THR A 299 6.49 -12.42 -18.12
C THR A 299 5.84 -13.69 -17.58
N ALA A 300 4.84 -14.19 -18.31
CA ALA A 300 4.18 -15.45 -17.98
C ALA A 300 5.07 -16.68 -18.28
N PRO A 301 4.77 -17.85 -17.66
CA PRO A 301 5.44 -19.10 -17.98
C PRO A 301 5.29 -19.50 -19.46
N SER A 302 6.33 -20.14 -20.00
CA SER A 302 6.34 -20.75 -21.33
C SER A 302 6.92 -22.17 -21.27
N PRO A 303 6.78 -23.01 -22.33
CA PRO A 303 7.29 -24.37 -22.32
C PRO A 303 8.79 -24.50 -21.98
N ASP A 304 9.60 -23.52 -22.39
CA ASP A 304 11.04 -23.50 -22.14
C ASP A 304 11.40 -22.84 -20.79
N ARG A 305 10.45 -22.16 -20.15
CA ARG A 305 10.61 -21.39 -18.90
C ARG A 305 9.35 -21.49 -18.05
N PRO A 306 9.19 -22.53 -17.22
CA PRO A 306 7.96 -22.78 -16.45
C PRO A 306 7.87 -21.91 -15.18
N GLU A 307 8.34 -20.66 -15.24
CA GLU A 307 8.32 -19.69 -14.15
C GLU A 307 7.67 -18.37 -14.56
N PHE A 308 7.06 -17.67 -13.61
CA PHE A 308 6.75 -16.24 -13.78
C PHE A 308 8.02 -15.43 -13.55
N ARG A 309 8.21 -14.36 -14.33
CA ARG A 309 9.32 -13.42 -14.16
C ARG A 309 8.84 -12.01 -13.95
N ILE A 310 9.41 -11.32 -12.97
CA ILE A 310 9.10 -9.93 -12.65
C ILE A 310 10.39 -9.10 -12.76
N ASP A 311 10.42 -8.16 -13.69
CA ASP A 311 11.57 -7.26 -13.86
C ASP A 311 11.19 -5.85 -13.44
N LEU A 312 11.68 -5.45 -12.25
CA LEU A 312 11.62 -4.09 -11.70
C LEU A 312 13.03 -3.49 -11.58
N ASN A 313 14.03 -4.02 -12.29
CA ASN A 313 15.37 -3.42 -12.35
C ASN A 313 15.39 -2.29 -13.39
N LYS A 314 14.74 -1.18 -13.05
CA LYS A 314 14.62 0.03 -13.87
C LYS A 314 15.14 1.24 -13.08
N PRO A 315 15.77 2.23 -13.73
CA PRO A 315 16.14 3.49 -13.07
C PRO A 315 14.99 4.17 -12.33
N THR A 316 13.77 4.02 -12.84
CA THR A 316 12.56 4.59 -12.24
C THR A 316 12.03 3.82 -11.03
N CYS A 317 12.60 2.65 -10.73
CA CYS A 317 12.26 1.81 -9.61
C CYS A 317 13.20 1.95 -8.42
N ASP A 318 14.18 2.87 -8.49
CA ASP A 318 15.14 3.11 -7.42
C ASP A 318 14.42 3.58 -6.14
N GLN A 319 14.78 2.98 -5.00
CA GLN A 319 14.12 3.19 -3.69
C GLN A 319 14.34 4.59 -3.12
N GLY A 320 15.48 5.21 -3.44
CA GLY A 320 15.84 6.51 -2.89
C GLY A 320 14.84 7.60 -3.27
N PRO A 321 14.68 7.94 -4.56
CA PRO A 321 13.70 8.93 -5.01
C PRO A 321 12.26 8.62 -4.60
N HIS A 322 11.93 7.34 -4.44
CA HIS A 322 10.59 6.83 -4.14
C HIS A 322 10.19 7.06 -2.67
N ALA A 323 11.11 6.86 -1.71
CA ALA A 323 10.82 7.05 -0.28
C ALA A 323 10.75 8.52 0.19
N VAL A 324 11.03 9.49 -0.69
CA VAL A 324 11.11 10.92 -0.34
C VAL A 324 10.34 11.86 -1.28
N ARG A 325 9.58 11.33 -2.25
CA ARG A 325 8.75 12.09 -3.19
C ARG A 325 7.27 12.00 -2.87
#